data_AF-A0A1F6R2X6-F1
#
_entry.id   AF-A0A1F6R2X6-F1
#
_cell.length_a   1.000
_cell.length_b   1.000
_cell.length_c   1.000
_cell.angle_alpha   90.00
_cell.angle_beta   90.00
_cell.angle_gamma   90.00
#
_symmetry.space_group_name_H-M   'P 1'
#
loop_
_entity.id
_entity.type
_entity.pdbx_description
1 polymer ?
#
loop_
_entity_poly.entity_id
_entity_poly.type
_entity_poly.pdbx_seq_one_letter_code
_entity_poly.pdbx_strand_id
1 'polypeptide(L)'
;MPVRIYRGDEPVLDELSRMEEDLVLYIFATRASVSNRELISYLWPGHPNASQNVKTLVSDVRKKCGRDIFITHHSFGYAPNLESYRAVVEQD
;
A
#
# COMPACT_ATOMS: atom_id res chain seq x y z
N MET A 1 -7.04 14.74 2.89
CA MET A 1 -7.98 13.98 2.05
C MET A 1 -7.75 12.52 2.41
N PRO A 2 -8.65 11.90 3.20
CA PRO A 2 -8.48 10.52 3.65
C PRO A 2 -8.58 9.55 2.47
N VAL A 3 -7.88 8.41 2.59
CA VAL A 3 -7.90 7.36 1.55
C VAL A 3 -8.95 6.33 1.92
N ARG A 4 -9.90 6.09 1.02
CA ARG A 4 -10.88 5.03 1.19
C ARG A 4 -10.55 3.84 0.30
N ILE A 5 -10.42 2.69 0.93
CA ILE A 5 -10.14 1.43 0.26
C ILE A 5 -11.45 0.64 0.15
N TYR A 6 -11.69 0.07 -1.02
CA TYR A 6 -12.78 -0.86 -1.24
C TYR A 6 -12.24 -2.19 -1.74
N ARG A 7 -12.90 -3.27 -1.31
CA ARG A 7 -12.74 -4.62 -1.82
C ARG A 7 -14.00 -4.97 -2.61
N GLY A 8 -13.89 -5.01 -3.94
CA GLY A 8 -15.05 -4.97 -4.82
C GLY A 8 -15.84 -3.68 -4.57
N ASP A 9 -17.10 -3.82 -4.15
CA ASP A 9 -17.98 -2.70 -3.81
C ASP A 9 -18.06 -2.39 -2.31
N GLU A 10 -17.44 -3.21 -1.46
CA GLU A 10 -17.49 -3.05 -0.01
C GLU A 10 -16.33 -2.17 0.49
N PRO A 11 -16.59 -1.14 1.30
CA PRO A 11 -15.52 -0.36 1.92
C PRO A 11 -14.80 -1.19 2.99
N VAL A 12 -13.47 -1.10 3.01
CA VAL A 12 -12.66 -1.54 4.15
C VAL A 12 -12.86 -0.51 5.27
N LEU A 13 -13.31 -0.98 6.44
CA LEU A 13 -13.68 -0.12 7.57
C LEU A 13 -12.52 0.20 8.52
N ASP A 14 -11.41 -0.53 8.43
CA ASP A 14 -10.25 -0.31 9.28
C ASP A 14 -9.53 1.00 8.94
N GLU A 15 -9.20 1.77 9.98
CA GLU A 15 -8.48 3.03 9.84
C GLU A 15 -7.00 2.78 9.51
N LEU A 16 -6.54 3.49 8.48
CA LEU A 16 -5.13 3.55 8.12
C LEU A 16 -4.47 4.77 8.76
N SER A 17 -3.28 4.56 9.30
CA SER A 17 -2.36 5.64 9.60
C SER A 17 -1.93 6.33 8.31
N ARG A 18 -1.49 7.59 8.42
CA ARG A 18 -1.02 8.36 7.26
C ARG A 18 0.06 7.64 6.44
N MET A 19 0.97 6.92 7.10
CA MET A 19 2.03 6.19 6.40
C MET A 19 1.51 4.94 5.68
N GLU A 20 0.47 4.29 6.21
CA GLU A 20 -0.23 3.19 5.54
C GLU A 20 -1.03 3.71 4.33
N GLU A 21 -1.69 4.87 4.45
CA GLU A 21 -2.36 5.55 3.35
C GLU A 21 -1.38 5.89 2.22
N ASP A 22 -0.24 6.50 2.56
CA ASP A 22 0.81 6.86 1.59
C ASP A 22 1.36 5.62 0.86
N LEU A 23 1.57 4.50 1.58
CA LEU A 23 1.99 3.23 0.98
C LEU A 23 0.95 2.72 -0.01
N VAL A 24 -0.33 2.68 0.38
CA VAL A 24 -1.42 2.21 -0.47
C VAL A 24 -1.55 3.08 -1.71
N LEU A 25 -1.62 4.40 -1.54
CA LEU A 25 -1.76 5.33 -2.67
C LEU A 25 -0.61 5.20 -3.66
N TYR A 26 0.63 5.14 -3.16
CA TYR A 26 1.79 5.04 -4.04
C TYR A 26 1.75 3.74 -4.86
N ILE A 27 1.54 2.58 -4.21
CA ILE A 27 1.47 1.29 -4.91
C ILE A 27 0.31 1.29 -5.93
N PHE A 28 -0.88 1.74 -5.55
CA PHE A 28 -2.05 1.78 -6.45
C PHE A 28 -1.86 2.76 -7.62
N ALA A 29 -1.25 3.92 -7.39
CA ALA A 29 -0.99 4.90 -8.44
C ALA A 29 0.00 4.39 -9.49
N THR A 30 0.99 3.57 -9.10
CA THR A 30 1.94 2.99 -10.07
C THR A 30 1.30 2.00 -11.05
N ARG A 31 0.19 1.35 -10.63
CA ARG A 31 -0.46 0.25 -11.36
C ARG A 31 0.49 -0.88 -11.79
N ALA A 32 1.65 -0.99 -11.14
CA ALA A 32 2.72 -1.91 -11.47
C ALA A 32 3.37 -2.45 -10.18
N SER A 33 4.31 -3.39 -10.34
CA SER A 33 5.16 -3.77 -9.23
C SER A 33 6.07 -2.60 -8.85
N VAL A 34 6.24 -2.37 -7.56
CA VAL A 34 7.11 -1.35 -6.98
C VAL A 34 8.16 -2.04 -6.13
N SER A 35 9.42 -1.66 -6.31
CA SER A 35 10.51 -2.27 -5.55
C SER A 35 10.57 -1.78 -4.11
N ASN A 36 11.14 -2.61 -3.22
CA ASN A 36 11.43 -2.19 -1.86
C ASN A 36 12.26 -0.90 -1.81
N ARG A 37 13.19 -0.73 -2.75
CA ARG A 37 14.03 0.47 -2.83
C ARG A 37 13.20 1.72 -3.14
N GLU A 38 12.29 1.64 -4.10
CA GLU A 38 11.38 2.74 -4.44
C GLU A 38 10.47 3.09 -3.27
N LEU A 39 9.91 2.08 -2.59
CA LEU A 39 9.10 2.30 -1.39
C LEU A 39 9.88 3.00 -0.27
N ILE A 40 11.14 2.60 -0.05
CA ILE A 40 12.01 3.26 0.95
C ILE A 40 12.27 4.71 0.55
N SER A 41 12.63 4.97 -0.71
CA SER A 41 12.90 6.32 -1.21
C SER A 41 11.68 7.24 -1.09
N TYR A 42 10.48 6.70 -1.27
CA TYR A 42 9.24 7.45 -1.16
C TYR A 42 8.81 7.70 0.29
N LEU A 43 8.74 6.64 1.11
CA LEU A 43 8.18 6.71 2.47
C LEU A 43 9.19 7.20 3.52
N TRP A 44 10.47 6.91 3.32
CA TRP A 44 11.55 7.28 4.25
C TRP A 44 12.73 7.91 3.51
N PRO A 45 12.55 9.09 2.89
CA PRO A 45 13.61 9.77 2.18
C PRO A 45 14.81 10.01 3.11
N GLY A 46 16.02 9.62 2.66
CA GLY A 46 17.25 9.71 3.45
C GLY A 46 17.54 8.54 4.39
N HIS A 47 16.65 7.53 4.47
CA HIS A 47 16.85 6.34 5.31
C HIS A 47 16.89 5.05 4.47
N PRO A 48 18.01 4.77 3.75
CA PRO A 48 18.10 3.64 2.81
C PRO A 48 17.95 2.26 3.47
N ASN A 49 18.08 2.16 4.80
CA ASN A 49 18.04 0.92 5.56
C ASN A 49 16.66 0.61 6.17
N ALA A 50 15.56 1.05 5.55
CA ALA A 50 14.19 0.86 6.05
C ALA A 50 13.47 -0.38 5.48
N SER A 51 14.19 -1.37 4.96
CA SER A 51 13.58 -2.58 4.36
C SER A 51 12.66 -3.36 5.30
N GLN A 52 13.02 -3.44 6.58
CA GLN A 52 12.18 -4.11 7.58
C GLN A 52 10.91 -3.30 7.87
N ASN A 53 11.01 -1.97 7.90
CA ASN A 53 9.88 -1.07 8.08
C ASN A 53 8.87 -1.21 6.93
N VAL A 54 9.33 -1.32 5.68
CA VAL A 54 8.44 -1.61 4.53
C VAL A 54 7.67 -2.91 4.77
N LYS A 55 8.37 -4.00 5.16
CA LYS A 55 7.71 -5.30 5.38
C LYS A 55 6.68 -5.24 6.50
N THR A 56 7.00 -4.56 7.61
CA THR A 56 6.07 -4.35 8.72
C THR A 56 4.85 -3.57 8.25
N LEU A 57 5.06 -2.44 7.58
CA LEU A 57 3.98 -1.58 7.07
C LEU A 57 3.06 -2.32 6.09
N VAL A 58 3.63 -3.07 5.14
CA VAL A 58 2.87 -3.93 4.22
C VAL A 58 2.07 -5.00 4.97
N SER A 59 2.66 -5.61 6.00
CA SER A 59 1.98 -6.61 6.83
C SER A 59 0.80 -6.03 7.59
N ASP A 60 0.94 -4.81 8.12
CA ASP A 60 -0.11 -4.13 8.88
C ASP A 60 -1.26 -3.69 7.97
N VAL A 61 -0.97 -3.14 6.79
CA VAL A 61 -1.99 -2.87 5.76
C VAL A 61 -2.74 -4.15 5.37
N ARG A 62 -2.05 -5.27 5.18
CA ARG A 62 -2.69 -6.55 4.85
C ARG A 62 -3.63 -7.07 5.93
N LYS A 63 -3.34 -6.80 7.21
CA LYS A 63 -4.24 -7.20 8.31
C LYS A 63 -5.53 -6.40 8.28
N LYS A 64 -5.43 -5.11 7.96
CA LYS A 64 -6.56 -4.16 7.95
C LYS A 64 -7.40 -4.28 6.68
N CYS A 65 -6.76 -4.32 5.52
CA CYS A 65 -7.46 -4.22 4.25
C CYS A 65 -7.72 -5.57 3.58
N GLY A 66 -7.03 -6.62 4.01
CA GLY A 66 -7.08 -7.93 3.38
C GLY A 66 -5.70 -8.39 2.92
N ARG A 67 -5.42 -9.68 3.14
CA ARG A 67 -4.10 -10.27 2.90
C ARG A 67 -3.61 -10.13 1.45
N ASP A 68 -4.54 -10.05 0.52
CA ASP A 68 -4.35 -10.02 -0.92
C ASP A 68 -4.44 -8.61 -1.54
N ILE A 69 -4.54 -7.53 -0.74
CA ILE A 69 -4.52 -6.15 -1.27
C ILE A 69 -3.27 -5.84 -2.10
N PHE A 70 -2.15 -6.47 -1.73
CA PHE A 70 -0.90 -6.41 -2.47
C PHE A 70 -0.45 -7.80 -2.89
N ILE A 71 -0.02 -7.92 -4.14
CA ILE A 71 0.62 -9.11 -4.70
C ILE A 71 2.12 -9.01 -4.41
N THR A 72 2.70 -10.03 -3.77
CA THR A 72 4.15 -10.08 -3.52
C THR A 72 4.86 -10.67 -4.74
N HIS A 73 5.83 -9.96 -5.30
CA HIS A 73 6.78 -10.49 -6.28
C HIS A 73 8.13 -10.68 -5.60
N HIS A 74 8.50 -11.92 -5.31
CA HIS A 74 9.68 -12.26 -4.49
C HIS A 74 11.00 -11.63 -4.96
N SER A 75 11.14 -11.39 -6.26
CA SER A 75 12.33 -10.79 -6.88
C SER A 75 12.25 -9.27 -7.08
N PHE A 76 11.07 -8.66 -6.90
CA PHE A 76 10.86 -7.25 -7.27
C PHE A 76 10.32 -6.41 -6.10
N GLY A 77 9.26 -6.84 -5.43
CA GLY A 77 8.60 -6.07 -4.37
C GLY A 77 7.09 -6.35 -4.30
N TYR A 78 6.27 -5.31 -4.42
CA TYR A 78 4.81 -5.40 -4.26
C TYR A 78 4.06 -4.73 -5.40
N ALA A 79 2.97 -5.33 -5.85
CA ALA A 79 2.05 -4.77 -6.84
C ALA A 79 0.64 -4.63 -6.26
N PRO A 80 -0.19 -3.68 -6.72
CA PRO A 80 -1.59 -3.59 -6.29
C PRO A 80 -2.42 -4.74 -6.88
N ASN A 81 -3.33 -5.30 -6.09
CA ASN A 81 -4.36 -6.21 -6.60
C ASN A 81 -5.55 -5.39 -7.16
N LEU A 82 -5.39 -4.91 -8.39
CA LEU A 82 -6.39 -4.05 -9.06
C LEU A 82 -7.67 -4.80 -9.48
N GLU A 83 -7.66 -6.14 -9.48
CA GLU A 83 -8.85 -6.93 -9.80
C GLU A 83 -9.87 -6.90 -8.67
N SER A 84 -9.39 -6.88 -7.42
CA SER A 84 -10.23 -6.99 -6.23
C SER A 84 -10.34 -5.69 -5.45
N TYR A 85 -9.42 -4.74 -5.63
CA TYR A 85 -9.34 -3.55 -4.78
C TYR A 85 -9.28 -2.25 -5.58
N ARG A 86 -9.82 -1.20 -4.96
CA ARG A 86 -9.68 0.20 -5.40
C ARG A 86 -9.33 1.08 -4.20
N ALA A 87 -8.40 2.01 -4.38
CA ALA A 87 -8.05 3.05 -3.40
C ALA A 87 -8.43 4.41 -3.99
N VAL A 88 -9.27 5.16 -3.27
CA VAL A 88 -9.83 6.44 -3.73
C VAL A 88 -9.48 7.52 -2.71
N VAL A 89 -9.02 8.67 -3.20
CA VAL A 89 -8.85 9.86 -2.37
C VAL A 89 -10.19 10.60 -2.36
N GLU A 90 -10.87 10.63 -1.22
CA GLU A 90 -12.12 11.41 -1.10
C GLU A 90 -11.79 12.91 -1.18
N GLN A 91 -12.37 13.60 -2.17
CA GLN A 91 -12.36 15.05 -2.25
C GLN A 91 -13.62 15.58 -1.57
N ASP A 92 -13.43 16.33 -0.49
CA ASP A 92 -14.49 17.13 0.13
C ASP A 92 -15.08 18.14 -0.87
#